data_AF-A0A7S3A8E2-F1
#
_entry.id   AF-A0A7S3A8E2-F1
#
_cell.length_a   1.000
_cell.length_b   1.000
_cell.length_c   1.000
_cell.angle_alpha   90.00
_cell.angle_beta   90.00
_cell.angle_gamma   90.00
#
_symmetry.space_group_name_H-M   'P 1'
#
loop_
_entity.id
_entity.type
_entity.pdbx_description
1 polymer ?
#
loop_
_entity_poly.entity_id
_entity_poly.type
_entity_poly.pdbx_seq_one_letter_code
_entity_poly.pdbx_strand_id
1 'polypeptide(L)'
;MDEVDGMSAGDRGGVQELISIIKSTRVPIICIANDDGHPKVRSLANHCLKLKFRRPMVSQVRRRLKYICDREGFRNMSPEVLDEVAEACHGDIRQMINMLQSWQARKQSVSQAEAKGYLSSEGKGFQQQPIFDLFKVFFEKNADIYQRLDKYFMDPDLVPLMVQENYVHFSAAEDIDKLAKATDLMSMADIGNKQLRESSRWDLMPTIALLSSVYPGSILASHLMGRPNFPSWLGKMSSERKSVRLAQEIDMHIKTRVNTDWKLLLLDYAPCLRSHLSLPMIRNGKEGVQTVIDLLDEYYLSNVDWETILDLTSVQQRSNPKDSIPSAVKSTFTRTYQSGDHVSSTVSLTQMKKSGR
;
A
#
# COMPACT_ATOMS: atom_id res chain seq x y z
N MET A 1 14.05 15.31 -13.10
CA MET A 1 13.56 14.83 -11.80
C MET A 1 13.52 13.32 -11.86
N ASP A 2 14.40 12.66 -11.13
CA ASP A 2 14.44 11.19 -11.06
C ASP A 2 13.59 10.70 -9.87
N GLU A 3 13.15 9.45 -9.91
CA GLU A 3 12.37 8.78 -8.85
C GLU A 3 11.16 9.57 -8.33
N VAL A 4 10.35 10.14 -9.24
CA VAL A 4 9.22 11.01 -8.85
C VAL A 4 8.09 10.26 -8.12
N ASP A 5 8.04 8.93 -8.23
CA ASP A 5 7.20 8.04 -7.44
C ASP A 5 7.70 7.85 -6.00
N GLY A 6 8.99 8.08 -5.76
CA GLY A 6 9.64 7.98 -4.45
C GLY A 6 9.43 9.18 -3.51
N MET A 7 8.86 10.29 -3.99
CA MET A 7 8.59 11.47 -3.14
C MET A 7 7.75 11.09 -1.92
N SER A 8 8.30 11.24 -0.72
CA SER A 8 7.80 10.60 0.50
C SER A 8 7.04 11.58 1.41
N ALA A 9 6.80 11.20 2.68
CA ALA A 9 6.16 12.07 3.67
C ALA A 9 7.01 13.31 4.04
N GLY A 10 8.31 13.31 3.72
CA GLY A 10 9.17 14.50 3.80
C GLY A 10 8.86 15.53 2.71
N ASP A 11 8.25 15.11 1.60
CA ASP A 11 7.98 15.93 0.41
C ASP A 11 6.49 16.27 0.30
N ARG A 12 5.86 16.66 1.42
CA ARG A 12 4.43 17.04 1.42
C ARG A 12 4.20 18.17 0.43
N GLY A 13 3.36 17.90 -0.58
CA GLY A 13 3.05 18.86 -1.64
C GLY A 13 4.04 18.88 -2.82
N GLY A 14 5.12 18.09 -2.78
CA GLY A 14 6.17 18.10 -3.83
C GLY A 14 5.64 17.83 -5.24
N VAL A 15 4.70 16.89 -5.39
CA VAL A 15 4.04 16.59 -6.68
C VAL A 15 3.23 17.79 -7.19
N GLN A 16 2.50 18.48 -6.30
CA GLN A 16 1.64 19.61 -6.69
C GLN A 16 2.49 20.81 -7.12
N GLU A 17 3.57 21.08 -6.41
CA GLU A 17 4.52 22.13 -6.78
C GLU A 17 5.24 21.79 -8.08
N LEU A 18 5.66 20.54 -8.26
CA LEU A 18 6.28 20.09 -9.51
C LEU A 18 5.33 20.28 -10.71
N ILE A 19 4.03 20.02 -10.54
CA ILE A 19 3.02 20.30 -11.57
C ILE A 19 2.93 21.81 -11.87
N SER A 20 2.98 22.66 -10.84
CA SER A 20 2.98 24.12 -11.00
C SER A 20 4.20 24.61 -11.81
N ILE A 21 5.37 24.05 -11.51
CA ILE A 21 6.61 24.32 -12.24
C ILE A 21 6.51 23.85 -13.69
N ILE A 22 6.01 22.64 -13.94
CA ILE A 22 5.82 22.10 -15.31
C ILE A 22 4.92 22.99 -16.16
N LYS A 23 3.92 23.64 -15.57
CA LYS A 23 3.00 24.55 -16.30
C LYS A 23 3.65 25.87 -16.71
N SER A 24 4.67 26.33 -15.99
CA SER A 24 5.28 27.66 -16.17
C SER A 24 6.72 27.62 -16.67
N THR A 25 7.34 26.44 -16.70
CA THR A 25 8.73 26.26 -17.09
C THR A 25 8.97 26.63 -18.56
N ARG A 26 10.15 27.19 -18.82
CA ARG A 26 10.69 27.42 -20.18
C ARG A 26 11.80 26.42 -20.55
N VAL A 27 12.12 25.52 -19.63
CA VAL A 27 13.16 24.48 -19.77
C VAL A 27 12.47 23.12 -19.77
N PRO A 28 12.81 22.19 -20.68
CA PRO A 28 12.21 20.87 -20.72
C PRO A 28 12.51 20.10 -19.43
N ILE A 29 11.46 19.58 -18.79
CA ILE A 29 11.55 18.77 -17.58
C ILE A 29 11.32 17.31 -17.96
N ILE A 30 12.29 16.46 -17.63
CA ILE A 30 12.18 15.01 -17.78
C ILE A 30 11.93 14.43 -16.39
N CYS A 31 10.80 13.73 -16.23
CA CYS A 31 10.42 13.03 -15.02
C CYS A 31 10.55 11.52 -15.24
N ILE A 32 11.23 10.83 -14.32
CA ILE A 32 11.45 9.38 -14.37
C ILE A 32 10.74 8.76 -13.15
N ALA A 33 9.95 7.72 -13.40
CA ALA A 33 9.22 6.96 -12.38
C ALA A 33 9.29 5.47 -12.71
N ASN A 34 9.28 4.61 -11.69
CA ASN A 34 9.23 3.15 -11.86
C ASN A 34 7.79 2.67 -12.09
N ASP A 35 6.81 3.24 -11.39
CA ASP A 35 5.40 2.85 -11.49
C ASP A 35 4.49 4.00 -11.97
N ASP A 36 3.87 3.81 -13.14
CA ASP A 36 2.91 4.76 -13.71
C ASP A 36 1.49 4.63 -13.13
N GLY A 37 1.21 3.53 -12.40
CA GLY A 37 -0.02 3.29 -11.66
C GLY A 37 -0.06 3.96 -10.29
N HIS A 38 1.09 4.42 -9.78
CA HIS A 38 1.17 5.04 -8.47
C HIS A 38 0.30 6.32 -8.41
N PRO A 39 -0.56 6.51 -7.37
CA PRO A 39 -1.49 7.64 -7.32
C PRO A 39 -0.85 9.02 -7.47
N LYS A 40 0.40 9.18 -6.98
CA LYS A 40 1.17 10.43 -7.11
C LYS A 40 1.66 10.69 -8.53
N VAL A 41 1.99 9.65 -9.28
CA VAL A 41 2.43 9.76 -10.68
C VAL A 41 1.23 9.99 -11.59
N ARG A 42 0.06 9.42 -11.24
CA ARG A 42 -1.17 9.55 -12.03
C ARG A 42 -1.61 11.01 -12.21
N SER A 43 -1.47 11.85 -11.18
CA SER A 43 -1.78 13.28 -11.27
C SER A 43 -0.75 14.05 -12.10
N LEU A 44 0.54 13.71 -11.98
CA LEU A 44 1.64 14.30 -12.74
C LEU A 44 1.57 13.93 -14.23
N ALA A 45 1.21 12.68 -14.55
CA ALA A 45 1.18 12.14 -15.91
C ALA A 45 0.23 12.91 -16.84
N ASN A 46 -0.81 13.54 -16.32
CA ASN A 46 -1.74 14.38 -17.10
C ASN A 46 -1.08 15.66 -17.65
N HIS A 47 0.09 16.04 -17.13
CA HIS A 47 0.83 17.24 -17.52
C HIS A 47 2.14 16.92 -18.26
N CYS A 48 2.40 15.65 -18.55
CA CYS A 48 3.65 15.18 -19.17
C CYS A 48 3.37 14.31 -20.41
N LEU A 49 4.32 14.27 -21.34
CA LEU A 49 4.33 13.24 -22.38
C LEU A 49 4.74 11.90 -21.76
N LYS A 50 3.89 10.88 -21.90
CA LYS A 50 4.14 9.56 -21.32
C LYS A 50 4.98 8.68 -22.25
N LEU A 51 6.21 8.36 -21.82
CA LEU A 51 7.11 7.43 -22.52
C LEU A 51 7.28 6.16 -21.67
N LYS A 52 6.69 5.05 -22.12
CA LYS A 52 6.75 3.78 -21.38
C LYS A 52 7.93 2.94 -21.85
N PHE A 53 8.89 2.72 -20.95
CA PHE A 53 9.97 1.77 -21.15
C PHE A 53 9.46 0.35 -20.89
N ARG A 54 9.75 -0.56 -21.81
CA ARG A 54 9.48 -1.99 -21.65
C ARG A 54 10.77 -2.70 -21.32
N ARG A 55 10.65 -3.84 -20.64
CA ARG A 55 11.81 -4.71 -20.41
C ARG A 55 12.38 -5.16 -21.76
N PRO A 56 13.69 -5.03 -21.96
CA PRO A 56 14.33 -5.43 -23.20
C PRO A 56 14.24 -6.95 -23.36
N MET A 57 14.14 -7.41 -24.60
CA MET A 57 14.14 -8.85 -24.89
C MET A 57 15.54 -9.43 -24.66
N VAL A 58 15.61 -10.68 -24.20
CA VAL A 58 16.87 -11.40 -23.97
C VAL A 58 17.81 -11.31 -25.18
N SER A 59 17.28 -11.48 -26.40
CA SER A 59 18.04 -11.37 -27.65
C SER A 59 18.68 -9.99 -27.88
N GLN A 60 18.02 -8.91 -27.43
CA GLN A 60 18.53 -7.54 -27.54
C GLN A 60 19.66 -7.31 -26.54
N VAL A 61 19.52 -7.83 -25.32
CA VAL A 61 20.47 -7.63 -24.24
C VAL A 61 21.73 -8.50 -24.43
N ARG A 62 21.57 -9.74 -24.90
CA ARG A 62 22.69 -10.67 -25.17
C ARG A 62 23.81 -10.06 -25.97
N ARG A 63 23.50 -9.35 -27.06
CA ARG A 63 24.50 -8.69 -27.91
C ARG A 63 25.30 -7.64 -27.13
N ARG A 64 24.62 -6.88 -26.27
CA ARG A 64 25.24 -5.86 -25.43
C ARG A 64 26.11 -6.48 -24.34
N LEU A 65 25.61 -7.52 -23.67
CA LEU A 65 26.37 -8.24 -22.65
C LEU A 65 27.62 -8.89 -23.24
N LYS A 66 27.51 -9.55 -24.40
CA LYS A 66 28.66 -10.12 -25.10
C LYS A 66 29.72 -9.07 -25.41
N TYR A 67 29.31 -7.92 -25.94
CA TYR A 67 30.23 -6.81 -26.21
C TYR A 67 30.97 -6.35 -24.95
N ILE A 68 30.27 -6.25 -23.81
CA ILE A 68 30.88 -5.88 -22.52
C ILE A 68 31.87 -6.97 -22.09
N CYS A 69 31.46 -8.24 -22.09
CA CYS A 69 32.33 -9.35 -21.71
C CYS A 69 33.61 -9.43 -22.55
N ASP A 70 33.50 -9.27 -23.87
CA ASP A 70 34.65 -9.31 -24.79
C ASP A 70 35.63 -8.14 -24.53
N ARG A 71 35.12 -6.96 -24.13
CA ARG A 71 35.94 -5.79 -23.75
C ARG A 71 36.59 -5.91 -22.38
N GLU A 72 35.91 -6.56 -21.45
CA GLU A 72 36.32 -6.77 -20.06
C GLU A 72 37.22 -8.01 -19.87
N GLY A 73 37.63 -8.66 -20.97
CA GLY A 73 38.60 -9.75 -20.95
C GLY A 73 38.03 -11.09 -20.46
N PHE A 74 36.71 -11.28 -20.52
CA PHE A 74 36.12 -12.59 -20.30
C PHE A 74 36.55 -13.56 -21.40
N ARG A 75 37.08 -14.72 -21.01
CA ARG A 75 37.47 -15.77 -21.94
C ARG A 75 36.28 -16.68 -22.20
N ASN A 76 35.79 -16.69 -23.44
CA ASN A 76 34.81 -17.64 -23.98
C ASN A 76 33.44 -17.66 -23.26
N MET A 77 32.77 -16.51 -23.12
CA MET A 77 31.37 -16.48 -22.67
C MET A 77 30.44 -17.01 -23.77
N SER A 78 29.73 -18.10 -23.47
CA SER A 78 28.77 -18.69 -24.40
C SER A 78 27.46 -17.86 -24.46
N PRO A 79 26.77 -17.83 -25.61
CA PRO A 79 25.47 -17.16 -25.74
C PRO A 79 24.42 -17.65 -24.74
N GLU A 80 24.43 -18.94 -24.41
CA GLU A 80 23.48 -19.58 -23.50
C GLU A 80 23.65 -19.06 -22.07
N VAL A 81 24.90 -18.86 -21.62
CA VAL A 81 25.18 -18.27 -20.31
C VAL A 81 24.65 -16.84 -20.21
N LEU A 82 24.81 -16.04 -21.28
CA LEU A 82 24.31 -14.67 -21.31
C LEU A 82 22.77 -14.62 -21.32
N ASP A 83 22.13 -15.60 -21.93
CA ASP A 83 20.67 -15.76 -21.89
C ASP A 83 20.19 -16.13 -20.48
N GLU A 84 20.84 -17.10 -19.83
CA GLU A 84 20.53 -17.48 -18.44
C GLU A 84 20.70 -16.30 -17.47
N VAL A 85 21.76 -15.49 -17.64
CA VAL A 85 21.97 -14.23 -16.88
C VAL A 85 20.83 -13.24 -17.13
N ALA A 86 20.43 -13.06 -18.39
CA ALA A 86 19.38 -12.12 -18.74
C ALA A 86 18.00 -12.53 -18.20
N GLU A 87 17.72 -13.83 -18.19
CA GLU A 87 16.51 -14.41 -17.60
C GLU A 87 16.49 -14.27 -16.07
N ALA A 88 17.62 -14.56 -15.41
CA ALA A 88 17.74 -14.48 -13.95
C ALA A 88 17.58 -13.05 -13.42
N CYS A 89 18.07 -12.04 -14.15
CA CYS A 89 17.89 -10.63 -13.80
C CYS A 89 16.56 -10.05 -14.32
N HIS A 90 15.67 -10.88 -14.88
CA HIS A 90 14.34 -10.49 -15.36
C HIS A 90 14.32 -9.24 -16.27
N GLY A 91 15.35 -9.05 -17.10
CA GLY A 91 15.45 -7.89 -18.00
C GLY A 91 16.03 -6.60 -17.39
N ASP A 92 16.52 -6.61 -16.15
CA ASP A 92 17.28 -5.49 -15.57
C ASP A 92 18.75 -5.50 -16.04
N ILE A 93 19.08 -4.61 -16.97
CA ILE A 93 20.44 -4.49 -17.53
C ILE A 93 21.47 -4.09 -16.47
N ARG A 94 21.11 -3.23 -15.51
CA ARG A 94 22.02 -2.78 -14.44
C ARG A 94 22.42 -3.96 -13.57
N GLN A 95 21.43 -4.77 -13.18
CA GLN A 95 21.66 -5.97 -12.40
C GLN A 95 22.52 -6.99 -13.15
N MET A 96 22.27 -7.19 -14.45
CA MET A 96 23.10 -8.08 -15.29
C MET A 96 24.57 -7.62 -15.32
N ILE A 97 24.82 -6.32 -15.50
CA ILE A 97 26.18 -5.77 -15.52
C ILE A 97 26.86 -5.95 -14.16
N ASN A 98 26.16 -5.66 -13.06
CA ASN A 98 26.70 -5.83 -11.71
C ASN A 98 27.03 -7.29 -11.40
N MET A 99 26.19 -8.22 -11.88
CA MET A 99 26.44 -9.65 -11.73
C MET A 99 27.66 -10.09 -12.54
N LEU A 100 27.77 -9.67 -13.81
CA LEU A 100 28.96 -9.95 -14.62
C LEU A 100 30.22 -9.35 -13.99
N GLN A 101 30.19 -8.10 -13.50
CA GLN A 101 31.30 -7.49 -12.79
C GLN A 101 31.74 -8.33 -11.58
N SER A 102 30.76 -8.86 -10.83
CA SER A 102 31.02 -9.74 -9.68
C SER A 102 31.69 -11.05 -10.10
N TRP A 103 31.35 -11.58 -11.28
CA TRP A 103 31.95 -12.80 -11.83
C TRP A 103 33.38 -12.56 -12.33
N GLN A 104 33.61 -11.45 -13.05
CA GLN A 104 34.93 -11.06 -13.54
C GLN A 104 35.94 -10.92 -12.40
N ALA A 105 35.52 -10.32 -11.29
CA ALA A 105 36.36 -10.14 -10.10
C ALA A 105 36.82 -11.47 -9.49
N ARG A 106 36.10 -12.57 -9.73
CA ARG A 106 36.43 -13.91 -9.22
C ARG A 106 37.27 -14.71 -10.21
N LYS A 107 36.88 -14.75 -11.48
CA LYS A 107 37.57 -15.50 -12.55
C LYS A 107 37.35 -14.87 -13.91
N GLN A 108 38.36 -14.94 -14.77
CA GLN A 108 38.30 -14.48 -16.17
C GLN A 108 37.54 -15.41 -17.12
N SER A 109 37.27 -16.66 -16.72
CA SER A 109 36.50 -17.63 -17.52
C SER A 109 35.39 -18.22 -16.67
N VAL A 110 34.15 -18.20 -17.16
CA VAL A 110 32.99 -18.78 -16.50
C VAL A 110 32.40 -19.85 -17.42
N SER A 111 32.45 -21.11 -16.99
CA SER A 111 31.78 -22.20 -17.71
C SER A 111 30.27 -22.18 -17.47
N GLN A 112 29.48 -22.83 -18.33
CA GLN A 112 28.01 -22.87 -18.17
C GLN A 112 27.57 -23.53 -16.85
N ALA A 113 28.29 -24.56 -16.38
CA ALA A 113 28.00 -25.20 -15.10
C ALA A 113 28.28 -24.26 -13.91
N GLU A 114 29.37 -23.49 -13.97
CA GLU A 114 29.70 -22.48 -12.96
C GLU A 114 28.69 -21.33 -12.97
N ALA A 115 28.28 -20.87 -14.16
CA ALA A 115 27.23 -19.85 -14.30
C ALA A 115 25.93 -20.30 -13.64
N LYS A 116 25.48 -21.53 -13.86
CA LYS A 116 24.31 -22.10 -13.16
C LYS A 116 24.52 -22.16 -11.65
N GLY A 117 25.71 -22.50 -11.18
CA GLY A 117 26.05 -22.49 -9.75
C GLY A 117 26.00 -21.09 -9.13
N TYR A 118 26.55 -20.08 -9.82
CA TYR A 118 26.48 -18.69 -9.40
C TYR A 118 25.04 -18.15 -9.44
N LEU A 119 24.30 -18.42 -10.50
CA LEU A 119 22.88 -18.07 -10.59
C LEU A 119 22.04 -18.78 -9.52
N SER A 120 22.39 -20.00 -9.12
CA SER A 120 21.66 -20.73 -8.07
C SER A 120 22.01 -20.28 -6.65
N SER A 121 23.16 -19.63 -6.44
CA SER A 121 23.60 -19.14 -5.13
C SER A 121 23.33 -17.65 -4.96
N GLU A 122 23.65 -16.85 -5.98
CA GLU A 122 23.43 -15.41 -6.04
C GLU A 122 22.00 -15.09 -6.45
N GLY A 123 21.43 -15.83 -7.41
CA GLY A 123 20.04 -15.65 -7.82
C GLY A 123 19.02 -16.03 -6.74
N LYS A 124 19.39 -16.81 -5.71
CA LYS A 124 18.54 -17.02 -4.53
C LYS A 124 18.38 -15.76 -3.66
N GLY A 125 19.38 -14.88 -3.64
CA GLY A 125 19.30 -13.57 -2.98
C GLY A 125 18.62 -12.50 -3.82
N PHE A 126 18.51 -12.71 -5.14
CA PHE A 126 17.96 -11.74 -6.10
C PHE A 126 16.60 -12.13 -6.69
N GLN A 127 16.18 -13.40 -6.58
CA GLN A 127 14.83 -13.84 -6.92
C GLN A 127 13.89 -13.40 -5.81
N GLN A 128 13.35 -12.20 -5.93
CA GLN A 128 12.02 -11.94 -5.39
C GLN A 128 11.06 -12.87 -6.12
N GLN A 129 10.88 -14.08 -5.58
CA GLN A 129 9.78 -14.92 -6.01
C GLN A 129 8.49 -14.12 -5.77
N PRO A 130 7.56 -14.10 -6.74
CA PRO A 130 6.28 -13.47 -6.52
C PRO A 130 5.69 -13.98 -5.21
N ILE A 131 5.19 -13.08 -4.37
CA ILE A 131 4.66 -13.43 -3.05
C ILE A 131 3.59 -14.54 -3.14
N PHE A 132 2.84 -14.58 -4.25
CA PHE A 132 1.85 -15.61 -4.56
C PHE A 132 2.44 -17.01 -4.81
N ASP A 133 3.72 -17.13 -5.11
CA ASP A 133 4.39 -18.42 -5.22
C ASP A 133 5.08 -18.78 -3.92
N LEU A 134 5.58 -17.77 -3.20
CA LEU A 134 6.22 -17.93 -1.90
C LEU A 134 5.27 -18.54 -0.86
N PHE A 135 4.02 -18.04 -0.78
CA PHE A 135 3.07 -18.51 0.23
C PHE A 135 2.64 -19.97 0.05
N LYS A 136 2.66 -20.51 -1.18
CA LYS A 136 2.15 -21.86 -1.48
C LYS A 136 2.94 -22.94 -0.73
N VAL A 137 4.25 -22.76 -0.61
CA VAL A 137 5.18 -23.70 0.04
C VAL A 137 4.78 -23.98 1.50
N PHE A 138 4.15 -23.02 2.18
CA PHE A 138 3.73 -23.18 3.58
C PHE A 138 2.60 -24.20 3.74
N PHE A 139 1.80 -24.45 2.70
CA PHE A 139 0.65 -25.37 2.72
C PHE A 139 0.92 -26.68 1.95
N GLU A 140 2.13 -26.88 1.43
CA GLU A 140 2.53 -28.12 0.77
C GLU A 140 2.80 -29.22 1.79
N LYS A 141 2.12 -30.37 1.68
CA LYS A 141 2.23 -31.48 2.65
C LYS A 141 3.65 -32.02 2.87
N ASN A 142 4.49 -31.99 1.84
CA ASN A 142 5.83 -32.59 1.84
C ASN A 142 6.97 -31.56 2.00
N ALA A 143 6.65 -30.29 2.21
CA ALA A 143 7.68 -29.25 2.39
C ALA A 143 8.32 -29.37 3.77
N ASP A 144 9.65 -29.38 3.79
CA ASP A 144 10.42 -29.44 5.02
C ASP A 144 10.36 -28.12 5.81
N ILE A 145 10.58 -28.20 7.12
CA ILE A 145 10.54 -27.05 8.02
C ILE A 145 11.58 -25.99 7.61
N TYR A 146 12.79 -26.41 7.25
CA TYR A 146 13.87 -25.51 6.86
C TYR A 146 13.56 -24.82 5.53
N GLN A 147 12.98 -25.56 4.58
CA GLN A 147 12.54 -24.97 3.30
C GLN A 147 11.49 -23.88 3.53
N ARG A 148 10.51 -24.10 4.42
CA ARG A 148 9.49 -23.09 4.73
C ARG A 148 10.08 -21.89 5.47
N LEU A 149 11.03 -22.10 6.38
CA LEU A 149 11.74 -21.02 7.05
C LEU A 149 12.54 -20.18 6.04
N ASP A 150 13.30 -20.80 5.14
CA ASP A 150 14.02 -20.09 4.08
C ASP A 150 13.08 -19.22 3.23
N LYS A 151 11.89 -19.73 2.91
CA LYS A 151 10.86 -18.97 2.20
C LYS A 151 10.29 -17.83 3.03
N TYR A 152 10.12 -18.01 4.34
CA TYR A 152 9.65 -16.96 5.23
C TYR A 152 10.61 -15.76 5.23
N PHE A 153 11.91 -16.03 5.35
CA PHE A 153 12.93 -14.99 5.41
C PHE A 153 13.18 -14.26 4.09
N MET A 154 12.56 -14.69 2.98
CA MET A 154 12.56 -13.92 1.73
C MET A 154 11.72 -12.64 1.85
N ASP A 155 10.60 -12.69 2.60
CA ASP A 155 9.76 -11.51 2.88
C ASP A 155 9.03 -11.69 4.22
N PRO A 156 9.72 -11.43 5.35
CA PRO A 156 9.16 -11.65 6.69
C PRO A 156 8.03 -10.67 7.06
N ASP A 157 7.84 -9.60 6.28
CA ASP A 157 6.76 -8.64 6.49
C ASP A 157 5.47 -9.08 5.78
N LEU A 158 5.58 -9.58 4.55
CA LEU A 158 4.40 -9.90 3.73
C LEU A 158 3.96 -11.36 3.84
N VAL A 159 4.88 -12.30 4.06
CA VAL A 159 4.54 -13.74 4.19
C VAL A 159 3.52 -14.00 5.31
N PRO A 160 3.69 -13.49 6.56
CA PRO A 160 2.68 -13.66 7.61
C PRO A 160 1.29 -13.22 7.18
N LEU A 161 1.21 -12.06 6.51
CA LEU A 161 -0.05 -11.46 6.07
C LEU A 161 -0.70 -12.30 4.95
N MET A 162 0.10 -12.88 4.05
CA MET A 162 -0.39 -13.78 3.01
C MET A 162 -0.97 -15.06 3.58
N VAL A 163 -0.29 -15.66 4.57
CA VAL A 163 -0.81 -16.85 5.24
C VAL A 163 -2.10 -16.50 5.97
N GLN A 164 -2.15 -15.38 6.71
CA GLN A 164 -3.33 -14.94 7.46
C GLN A 164 -4.53 -14.57 6.57
N GLU A 165 -4.32 -14.00 5.38
CA GLU A 165 -5.44 -13.69 4.47
C GLU A 165 -6.03 -14.97 3.85
N ASN A 166 -5.21 -16.00 3.62
CA ASN A 166 -5.58 -17.14 2.78
C ASN A 166 -5.81 -18.47 3.52
N TYR A 167 -5.39 -18.61 4.78
CA TYR A 167 -5.49 -19.89 5.51
C TYR A 167 -6.92 -20.44 5.61
N VAL A 168 -7.92 -19.56 5.63
CA VAL A 168 -9.36 -19.91 5.65
C VAL A 168 -9.86 -20.53 4.34
N HIS A 169 -9.13 -20.36 3.23
CA HIS A 169 -9.55 -20.83 1.91
C HIS A 169 -8.97 -22.20 1.56
N PHE A 170 -8.32 -22.90 2.49
CA PHE A 170 -7.81 -24.24 2.28
C PHE A 170 -8.85 -25.29 2.64
N SER A 171 -8.91 -26.42 1.93
CA SER A 171 -9.93 -27.45 2.19
C SER A 171 -9.86 -28.02 3.61
N ALA A 172 -8.66 -28.04 4.23
CA ALA A 172 -8.51 -28.42 5.64
C ALA A 172 -9.11 -27.42 6.64
N ALA A 173 -9.46 -26.21 6.21
CA ALA A 173 -10.13 -25.21 7.03
C ALA A 173 -11.61 -25.53 7.30
N GLU A 174 -12.20 -26.54 6.62
CA GLU A 174 -13.51 -27.08 6.98
C GLU A 174 -13.49 -27.72 8.39
N ASP A 175 -12.33 -28.15 8.86
CA ASP A 175 -12.09 -28.64 10.22
C ASP A 175 -11.87 -27.44 11.15
N ILE A 176 -12.91 -27.11 11.93
CA ILE A 176 -12.93 -25.96 12.83
C ILE A 176 -11.82 -26.04 13.89
N ASP A 177 -11.47 -27.23 14.39
CA ASP A 177 -10.45 -27.38 15.42
C ASP A 177 -9.06 -27.03 14.87
N LYS A 178 -8.77 -27.44 13.64
CA LYS A 178 -7.53 -27.06 12.93
C LYS A 178 -7.49 -25.57 12.65
N LEU A 179 -8.62 -25.00 12.23
CA LEU A 179 -8.73 -23.57 11.93
C LEU A 179 -8.55 -22.71 13.19
N ALA A 180 -9.16 -23.10 14.31
CA ALA A 180 -9.01 -22.44 15.60
C ALA A 180 -7.54 -22.48 16.06
N LYS A 181 -6.91 -23.65 16.01
CA LYS A 181 -5.49 -23.80 16.37
C LYS A 181 -4.58 -22.95 15.50
N ALA A 182 -4.80 -22.89 14.19
CA ALA A 182 -4.04 -22.03 13.28
C ALA A 182 -4.22 -20.54 13.63
N THR A 183 -5.45 -20.13 13.97
CA THR A 183 -5.78 -18.74 14.36
C THR A 183 -5.09 -18.35 15.66
N ASP A 184 -5.10 -19.22 16.67
CA ASP A 184 -4.44 -18.97 17.96
C ASP A 184 -2.91 -18.80 17.79
N LEU A 185 -2.29 -19.62 16.95
CA LEU A 185 -0.87 -19.52 16.64
C LEU A 185 -0.51 -18.19 15.96
N MET A 186 -1.32 -17.76 15.00
CA MET A 186 -1.13 -16.46 14.34
C MET A 186 -1.32 -15.29 15.32
N SER A 187 -2.30 -15.39 16.22
CA SER A 187 -2.53 -14.41 17.29
C SER A 187 -1.30 -14.28 18.22
N MET A 188 -0.73 -15.41 18.65
CA MET A 188 0.51 -15.42 19.42
C MET A 188 1.69 -14.81 18.65
N ALA A 189 1.77 -15.09 17.35
CA ALA A 189 2.80 -14.54 16.49
C ALA A 189 2.70 -13.01 16.35
N ASP A 190 1.49 -12.44 16.34
CA ASP A 190 1.28 -10.99 16.30
C ASP A 190 1.78 -10.30 17.58
N ILE A 191 1.51 -10.90 18.75
CA ILE A 191 2.07 -10.44 20.03
C ILE A 191 3.61 -10.48 19.99
N GLY A 192 4.18 -11.56 19.46
CA GLY A 192 5.62 -11.70 19.26
C GLY A 192 6.19 -10.66 18.30
N ASN A 193 5.52 -10.41 17.18
CA ASN A 193 5.92 -9.43 16.16
C ASN A 193 5.89 -8.00 16.71
N LYS A 194 4.91 -7.67 17.56
CA LYS A 194 4.87 -6.40 18.30
C LYS A 194 6.11 -6.23 19.17
N GLN A 195 6.43 -7.24 19.99
CA GLN A 195 7.63 -7.22 20.86
C GLN A 195 8.93 -7.14 20.07
N LEU A 196 9.02 -7.88 18.96
CA LEU A 196 10.18 -7.86 18.06
C LEU A 196 10.43 -6.45 17.52
N ARG A 197 9.39 -5.72 17.10
CA ARG A 197 9.52 -4.37 16.54
C ARG A 197 9.74 -3.31 17.60
N GLU A 198 9.02 -3.36 18.72
CA GLU A 198 9.15 -2.40 19.81
C GLU A 198 10.52 -2.47 20.49
N SER A 199 11.04 -3.69 20.70
CA SER A 199 12.30 -3.92 21.41
C SER A 199 13.48 -4.20 20.49
N SER A 200 13.28 -4.20 19.16
CA SER A 200 14.29 -4.60 18.15
C SER A 200 14.91 -5.99 18.42
N ARG A 201 14.11 -6.92 18.96
CA ARG A 201 14.52 -8.28 19.31
C ARG A 201 14.35 -9.24 18.14
N TRP A 202 15.26 -9.13 17.18
CA TRP A 202 15.27 -9.94 15.95
C TRP A 202 15.55 -11.43 16.20
N ASP A 203 16.07 -11.78 17.37
CA ASP A 203 16.24 -13.16 17.85
C ASP A 203 14.91 -13.93 17.93
N LEU A 204 13.78 -13.23 18.11
CA LEU A 204 12.44 -13.83 18.12
C LEU A 204 11.92 -14.19 16.72
N MET A 205 12.56 -13.71 15.66
CA MET A 205 12.04 -13.84 14.29
C MET A 205 11.84 -15.31 13.85
N PRO A 206 12.73 -16.27 14.13
CA PRO A 206 12.50 -17.68 13.81
C PRO A 206 11.27 -18.25 14.54
N THR A 207 11.06 -17.87 15.81
CA THR A 207 9.88 -18.29 16.57
C THR A 207 8.61 -17.70 15.97
N ILE A 208 8.63 -16.42 15.60
CA ILE A 208 7.50 -15.76 14.94
C ILE A 208 7.21 -16.42 13.59
N ALA A 209 8.22 -16.75 12.79
CA ALA A 209 8.07 -17.47 11.53
C ALA A 209 7.34 -18.82 11.70
N LEU A 210 7.71 -19.56 12.75
CA LEU A 210 7.06 -20.82 13.08
C LEU A 210 5.58 -20.62 13.44
N LEU A 211 5.28 -19.65 14.30
CA LEU A 211 3.93 -19.39 14.80
C LEU A 211 3.01 -18.72 13.77
N SER A 212 3.53 -17.80 12.94
CA SER A 212 2.72 -17.06 11.98
C SER A 212 2.44 -17.84 10.70
N SER A 213 3.37 -18.69 10.27
CA SER A 213 3.38 -19.20 8.89
C SER A 213 3.63 -20.70 8.80
N VAL A 214 4.72 -21.21 9.38
CA VAL A 214 5.13 -22.61 9.18
C VAL A 214 4.16 -23.60 9.84
N TYR A 215 3.82 -23.37 11.11
CA TYR A 215 2.96 -24.29 11.87
C TYR A 215 1.48 -24.18 11.47
N PRO A 216 0.89 -22.98 11.31
CA PRO A 216 -0.45 -22.86 10.73
C PRO A 216 -0.56 -23.51 9.35
N GLY A 217 0.44 -23.27 8.48
CA GLY A 217 0.52 -23.86 7.15
C GLY A 217 0.61 -25.38 7.17
N SER A 218 1.36 -25.98 8.11
CA SER A 218 1.44 -27.45 8.24
C SER A 218 0.12 -28.07 8.67
N ILE A 219 -0.60 -27.43 9.60
CA ILE A 219 -1.89 -27.93 10.11
C ILE A 219 -2.94 -27.92 9.01
N LEU A 220 -2.92 -26.88 8.17
CA LEU A 220 -3.90 -26.66 7.10
C LEU A 220 -3.41 -27.12 5.72
N ALA A 221 -2.31 -27.88 5.67
CA ALA A 221 -1.66 -28.31 4.44
C ALA A 221 -2.60 -29.16 3.56
N SER A 222 -3.20 -28.52 2.56
CA SER A 222 -4.26 -29.08 1.74
C SER A 222 -4.44 -28.28 0.45
N HIS A 223 -5.49 -28.58 -0.33
CA HIS A 223 -5.74 -27.86 -1.58
C HIS A 223 -6.36 -26.49 -1.30
N LEU A 224 -5.86 -25.45 -1.98
CA LEU A 224 -6.43 -24.11 -1.92
C LEU A 224 -7.73 -24.07 -2.74
N MET A 225 -8.83 -23.68 -2.10
CA MET A 225 -10.12 -23.47 -2.75
C MET A 225 -10.14 -22.08 -3.40
N GLY A 226 -9.92 -22.05 -4.71
CA GLY A 226 -9.95 -20.83 -5.51
C GLY A 226 -8.57 -20.18 -5.68
N ARG A 227 -8.55 -18.86 -5.85
CA ARG A 227 -7.31 -18.09 -6.07
C ARG A 227 -6.88 -17.42 -4.76
N PRO A 228 -5.57 -17.34 -4.50
CA PRO A 228 -5.07 -16.61 -3.35
C PRO A 228 -5.33 -15.12 -3.49
N ASN A 229 -5.78 -14.51 -2.41
CA ASN A 229 -5.99 -13.08 -2.27
C ASN A 229 -4.72 -12.41 -1.75
N PHE A 230 -4.47 -11.19 -2.21
CA PHE A 230 -3.45 -10.34 -1.60
C PHE A 230 -3.94 -9.84 -0.24
N PRO A 231 -3.07 -9.59 0.76
CA PRO A 231 -3.51 -9.26 2.10
C PRO A 231 -4.25 -7.93 2.14
N SER A 232 -5.54 -8.00 2.48
CA SER A 232 -6.45 -6.85 2.55
C SER A 232 -6.11 -5.95 3.74
N TRP A 233 -5.42 -6.50 4.75
CA TRP A 233 -5.01 -5.81 5.97
C TRP A 233 -4.25 -4.51 5.70
N LEU A 234 -3.34 -4.50 4.71
CA LEU A 234 -2.56 -3.30 4.36
C LEU A 234 -3.46 -2.13 3.92
N GLY A 235 -4.46 -2.41 3.08
CA GLY A 235 -5.43 -1.41 2.63
C GLY A 235 -6.37 -0.96 3.75
N LYS A 236 -6.80 -1.91 4.59
CA LYS A 236 -7.63 -1.63 5.77
C LYS A 236 -6.90 -0.74 6.78
N MET A 237 -5.65 -1.03 7.09
CA MET A 237 -4.81 -0.21 7.98
C MET A 237 -4.63 1.21 7.44
N SER A 238 -4.42 1.38 6.12
CA SER A 238 -4.33 2.72 5.52
C SER A 238 -5.65 3.48 5.63
N SER A 239 -6.78 2.79 5.43
CA SER A 239 -8.12 3.37 5.51
C SER A 239 -8.44 3.77 6.94
N GLU A 240 -8.11 2.93 7.92
CA GLU A 240 -8.21 3.21 9.35
C GLU A 240 -7.40 4.45 9.74
N ARG A 241 -6.12 4.52 9.37
CA ARG A 241 -5.27 5.70 9.67
C ARG A 241 -5.83 7.00 9.09
N LYS A 242 -6.44 6.94 7.90
CA LYS A 242 -7.14 8.09 7.30
C LYS A 242 -8.36 8.45 8.14
N SER A 243 -9.21 7.48 8.47
CA SER A 243 -10.42 7.70 9.26
C SER A 243 -10.14 8.25 10.65
N VAL A 244 -9.12 7.74 11.35
CA VAL A 244 -8.68 8.25 12.66
C VAL A 244 -8.24 9.71 12.56
N ARG A 245 -7.45 10.07 11.54
CA ARG A 245 -7.02 11.46 11.34
C ARG A 245 -8.21 12.40 11.12
N LEU A 246 -9.17 11.99 10.29
CA LEU A 246 -10.36 12.77 10.01
C LEU A 246 -11.24 12.94 11.26
N ALA A 247 -11.39 11.87 12.06
CA ALA A 247 -12.12 11.94 13.32
C ALA A 247 -11.44 12.87 14.34
N GLN A 248 -10.10 12.87 14.39
CA GLN A 248 -9.32 13.79 15.23
C GLN A 248 -9.46 15.25 14.78
N GLU A 249 -9.53 15.51 13.46
CA GLU A 249 -9.77 16.84 12.93
C GLU A 249 -11.15 17.37 13.35
N ILE A 250 -12.20 16.55 13.22
CA ILE A 250 -13.55 16.90 13.67
C ILE A 250 -13.57 17.13 15.19
N ASP A 251 -12.92 16.25 15.99
CA ASP A 251 -12.82 16.42 17.46
C ASP A 251 -12.19 17.77 17.83
N MET A 252 -11.16 18.21 17.09
CA MET A 252 -10.53 19.51 17.29
C MET A 252 -11.46 20.68 16.92
N HIS A 253 -12.29 20.53 15.88
CA HIS A 253 -13.23 21.57 15.48
C HIS A 253 -14.31 21.80 16.54
N ILE A 254 -14.89 20.73 17.10
CA ILE A 254 -16.00 20.81 18.07
C ILE A 254 -15.57 21.09 19.51
N LYS A 255 -14.26 21.08 19.81
CA LYS A 255 -13.71 21.05 21.18
C LYS A 255 -14.13 22.21 22.07
N THR A 256 -14.48 23.35 21.47
CA THR A 256 -14.98 24.54 22.19
C THR A 256 -16.40 24.36 22.72
N ARG A 257 -17.16 23.43 22.13
CA ARG A 257 -18.54 23.11 22.51
C ARG A 257 -18.65 21.80 23.27
N VAL A 258 -17.79 20.84 22.97
CA VAL A 258 -17.88 19.47 23.49
C VAL A 258 -16.54 19.04 24.08
N ASN A 259 -16.57 18.54 25.31
CA ASN A 259 -15.42 17.89 25.94
C ASN A 259 -15.47 16.38 25.67
N THR A 260 -14.83 15.93 24.59
CA THR A 260 -14.83 14.51 24.17
C THR A 260 -13.44 14.06 23.68
N ASP A 261 -13.29 12.79 23.32
CA ASP A 261 -12.15 12.25 22.55
C ASP A 261 -12.67 11.79 21.18
N TRP A 262 -11.80 11.70 20.17
CA TRP A 262 -12.20 11.28 18.81
C TRP A 262 -12.89 9.90 18.79
N LYS A 263 -12.56 9.00 19.74
CA LYS A 263 -13.24 7.70 19.88
C LYS A 263 -14.68 7.85 20.37
N LEU A 264 -14.88 8.62 21.44
CA LEU A 264 -16.20 8.89 22.01
C LEU A 264 -17.06 9.70 21.03
N LEU A 265 -16.45 10.66 20.33
CA LEU A 265 -17.07 11.37 19.21
C LEU A 265 -17.63 10.37 18.18
N LEU A 266 -16.82 9.43 17.70
CA LEU A 266 -17.25 8.45 16.69
C LEU A 266 -18.36 7.51 17.17
N LEU A 267 -18.27 7.04 18.42
CA LEU A 267 -19.18 6.02 18.94
C LEU A 267 -20.52 6.62 19.41
N ASP A 268 -20.48 7.76 20.09
CA ASP A 268 -21.66 8.30 20.80
C ASP A 268 -22.28 9.51 20.08
N TYR A 269 -21.46 10.45 19.63
CA TYR A 269 -21.93 11.72 19.08
C TYR A 269 -22.20 11.65 17.57
N ALA A 270 -21.30 11.04 16.81
CA ALA A 270 -21.35 11.01 15.35
C ALA A 270 -22.64 10.35 14.81
N PRO A 271 -23.21 9.27 15.39
CA PRO A 271 -24.50 8.74 14.95
C PRO A 271 -25.66 9.74 15.13
N CYS A 272 -25.63 10.52 16.22
CA CYS A 272 -26.61 11.56 16.48
C CYS A 272 -26.43 12.75 15.52
N LEU A 273 -25.20 13.24 15.36
CA LEU A 273 -24.85 14.30 14.42
C LEU A 273 -25.23 13.92 12.99
N ARG A 274 -24.91 12.69 12.55
CA ARG A 274 -25.33 12.14 11.25
C ARG A 274 -26.84 12.29 11.03
N SER A 275 -27.64 12.01 12.04
CA SER A 275 -29.10 12.10 11.95
C SER A 275 -29.56 13.56 11.83
N HIS A 276 -29.02 14.46 12.65
CA HIS A 276 -29.35 15.89 12.60
C HIS A 276 -28.82 16.61 11.34
N LEU A 277 -27.71 16.14 10.78
CA LEU A 277 -27.10 16.68 9.56
C LEU A 277 -27.71 16.14 8.27
N SER A 278 -28.57 15.11 8.33
CA SER A 278 -29.19 14.49 7.15
C SER A 278 -30.71 14.56 7.15
N LEU A 279 -31.38 14.29 8.28
CA LEU A 279 -32.84 14.21 8.35
C LEU A 279 -33.57 15.51 7.96
N PRO A 280 -33.12 16.72 8.34
CA PRO A 280 -33.78 17.96 7.93
C PRO A 280 -33.84 18.11 6.40
N MET A 281 -32.74 17.80 5.71
CA MET A 281 -32.68 17.85 4.23
C MET A 281 -33.45 16.72 3.56
N ILE A 282 -33.59 15.55 4.21
CA ILE A 282 -34.38 14.43 3.69
C ILE A 282 -35.88 14.70 3.85
N ARG A 283 -36.31 15.20 5.01
CA ARG A 283 -37.75 15.38 5.34
C ARG A 283 -38.32 16.68 4.80
N ASN A 284 -37.57 17.78 4.92
CA ASN A 284 -38.05 19.13 4.62
C ASN A 284 -37.42 19.68 3.31
N GLY A 285 -36.61 18.88 2.61
CA GLY A 285 -36.00 19.28 1.35
C GLY A 285 -35.15 20.55 1.47
N LYS A 286 -35.44 21.55 0.64
CA LYS A 286 -34.70 22.82 0.60
C LYS A 286 -34.85 23.66 1.86
N GLU A 287 -35.97 23.55 2.58
CA GLU A 287 -36.22 24.31 3.81
C GLU A 287 -35.35 23.80 4.97
N GLY A 288 -34.94 22.53 4.94
CA GLY A 288 -34.04 21.95 5.94
C GLY A 288 -32.57 22.34 5.78
N VAL A 289 -32.20 23.04 4.70
CA VAL A 289 -30.81 23.45 4.42
C VAL A 289 -30.30 24.41 5.49
N GLN A 290 -31.10 25.42 5.86
CA GLN A 290 -30.67 26.42 6.84
C GLN A 290 -30.43 25.78 8.22
N THR A 291 -31.32 24.87 8.65
CA THR A 291 -31.17 24.13 9.91
C THR A 291 -29.86 23.35 9.99
N VAL A 292 -29.41 22.75 8.88
CA VAL A 292 -28.12 22.04 8.84
C VAL A 292 -26.95 23.02 8.91
N ILE A 293 -27.04 24.15 8.19
CA ILE A 293 -26.00 25.18 8.21
C ILE A 293 -25.85 25.78 9.63
N ASP A 294 -26.96 26.10 10.28
CA ASP A 294 -26.96 26.65 11.64
C ASP A 294 -26.31 25.68 12.63
N LEU A 295 -26.57 24.38 12.50
CA LEU A 295 -25.95 23.33 13.32
C LEU A 295 -24.44 23.21 13.05
N LEU A 296 -24.02 23.34 11.78
CA LEU A 296 -22.59 23.34 11.44
C LEU A 296 -21.89 24.53 12.09
N ASP A 297 -22.47 25.73 12.01
CA ASP A 297 -21.93 26.93 12.64
C ASP A 297 -21.93 26.85 14.18
N GLU A 298 -22.95 26.25 14.80
CA GLU A 298 -23.02 26.06 16.25
C GLU A 298 -21.82 25.25 16.78
N TYR A 299 -21.45 24.18 16.05
CA TYR A 299 -20.36 23.26 16.39
C TYR A 299 -19.02 23.58 15.70
N TYR A 300 -18.91 24.73 15.01
CA TYR A 300 -17.71 25.14 14.27
C TYR A 300 -17.25 24.12 13.21
N LEU A 301 -18.21 23.39 12.63
CA LEU A 301 -17.99 22.37 11.62
C LEU A 301 -18.05 22.99 10.22
N SER A 302 -17.17 22.54 9.35
CA SER A 302 -17.15 22.94 7.94
C SER A 302 -18.05 22.05 7.08
N ASN A 303 -18.31 22.48 5.84
CA ASN A 303 -18.92 21.62 4.83
C ASN A 303 -18.10 20.34 4.57
N VAL A 304 -16.77 20.40 4.73
CA VAL A 304 -15.91 19.20 4.62
C VAL A 304 -16.19 18.24 5.77
N ASP A 305 -16.39 18.76 6.98
CA ASP A 305 -16.72 17.96 8.16
C ASP A 305 -18.11 17.31 8.02
N TRP A 306 -19.08 18.03 7.43
CA TRP A 306 -20.39 17.46 7.12
C TRP A 306 -20.28 16.19 6.28
N GLU A 307 -19.53 16.22 5.18
CA GLU A 307 -19.31 15.04 4.34
C GLU A 307 -18.57 13.94 5.11
N THR A 308 -17.54 14.33 5.86
CA THR A 308 -16.68 13.42 6.60
C THR A 308 -17.44 12.68 7.69
N ILE A 309 -18.32 13.34 8.45
CA ILE A 309 -19.15 12.71 9.49
C ILE A 309 -20.09 11.68 8.86
N LEU A 310 -20.71 11.98 7.73
CA LEU A 310 -21.60 11.05 7.03
C LEU A 310 -20.85 9.82 6.50
N ASP A 311 -19.61 10.01 6.03
CA ASP A 311 -18.78 8.92 5.50
C ASP A 311 -18.20 8.05 6.63
N LEU A 312 -17.71 8.65 7.73
CA LEU A 312 -17.16 7.95 8.89
C LEU A 312 -18.21 7.10 9.63
N THR A 313 -19.47 7.52 9.60
CA THR A 313 -20.59 6.80 10.23
C THR A 313 -21.29 5.82 9.30
N SER A 314 -20.77 5.64 8.08
CA SER A 314 -21.28 4.64 7.15
C SER A 314 -20.96 3.23 7.67
N VAL A 315 -21.96 2.35 7.61
CA VAL A 315 -21.81 0.95 8.03
C VAL A 315 -21.91 0.09 6.78
N GLN A 316 -21.01 -0.88 6.63
CA GLN A 316 -21.05 -1.83 5.51
C GLN A 316 -22.44 -2.46 5.43
N GLN A 317 -22.99 -2.57 4.21
CA GLN A 317 -24.33 -3.09 3.91
C GLN A 317 -25.53 -2.21 4.32
N ARG A 318 -25.32 -0.95 4.74
CA ARG A 318 -26.41 0.03 4.93
C ARG A 318 -26.23 1.24 4.01
N SER A 319 -27.33 1.75 3.46
CA SER A 319 -27.32 2.97 2.66
C SER A 319 -26.87 4.16 3.50
N ASN A 320 -25.99 5.00 2.92
CA ASN A 320 -25.60 6.25 3.56
C ASN A 320 -26.78 7.24 3.45
N PRO A 321 -27.21 7.91 4.54
CA PRO A 321 -28.26 8.92 4.47
C PRO A 321 -27.94 10.05 3.50
N LYS A 322 -26.64 10.30 3.24
CA LYS A 322 -26.19 11.20 2.17
C LYS A 322 -26.84 10.83 0.83
N ASP A 323 -26.99 9.56 0.50
CA ASP A 323 -27.52 9.09 -0.78
C ASP A 323 -29.04 9.31 -0.90
N SER A 324 -29.75 9.35 0.24
CA SER A 324 -31.18 9.65 0.29
C SER A 324 -31.51 11.14 0.12
N ILE A 325 -30.53 12.04 0.18
CA ILE A 325 -30.76 13.49 -0.01
C ILE A 325 -30.81 13.78 -1.52
N PRO A 326 -31.89 14.40 -2.04
CA PRO A 326 -32.00 14.74 -3.46
C PRO A 326 -30.86 15.64 -3.95
N SER A 327 -30.38 15.40 -5.17
CA SER A 327 -29.26 16.16 -5.77
C SER A 327 -29.53 17.68 -5.83
N ALA A 328 -30.78 18.08 -6.07
CA ALA A 328 -31.19 19.49 -6.07
C ALA A 328 -31.09 20.14 -4.67
N VAL A 329 -31.27 19.38 -3.60
CA VAL A 329 -31.14 19.87 -2.22
C VAL A 329 -29.66 20.01 -1.86
N LYS A 330 -28.82 19.02 -2.22
CA LYS A 330 -27.35 19.11 -2.06
C LYS A 330 -26.76 20.32 -2.75
N SER A 331 -27.17 20.59 -4.00
CA SER A 331 -26.67 21.76 -4.75
C SER A 331 -27.16 23.09 -4.20
N THR A 332 -28.34 23.10 -3.56
CA THR A 332 -28.83 24.27 -2.82
C THR A 332 -27.99 24.47 -1.56
N PHE A 333 -27.76 23.42 -0.76
CA PHE A 333 -26.91 23.46 0.43
C PHE A 333 -25.51 23.99 0.13
N THR A 334 -24.81 23.45 -0.88
CA THR A 334 -23.46 23.91 -1.24
C THR A 334 -23.44 25.39 -1.63
N ARG A 335 -24.46 25.86 -2.38
CA ARG A 335 -24.53 27.27 -2.81
C ARG A 335 -24.81 28.21 -1.65
N THR A 336 -25.77 27.86 -0.79
CA THR A 336 -26.13 28.65 0.39
C THR A 336 -24.96 28.76 1.35
N TYR A 337 -24.28 27.63 1.63
CA TYR A 337 -23.08 27.61 2.47
C TYR A 337 -21.92 28.42 1.88
N GLN A 338 -21.75 28.45 0.55
CA GLN A 338 -20.70 29.26 -0.06
C GLN A 338 -21.01 30.77 -0.08
N SER A 339 -22.29 31.15 -0.02
CA SER A 339 -22.70 32.55 0.01
C SER A 339 -22.72 33.18 1.41
N GLY A 340 -22.71 32.36 2.45
CA GLY A 340 -22.76 32.81 3.85
C GLY A 340 -21.36 32.99 4.46
N ASP A 341 -21.30 33.81 5.51
CA ASP A 341 -20.15 33.87 6.41
C ASP A 341 -20.35 32.85 7.53
N HIS A 342 -19.42 31.90 7.65
CA HIS A 342 -19.51 30.76 8.58
C HIS A 342 -18.43 30.82 9.65
N VAL A 343 -18.77 30.36 10.85
CA VAL A 343 -17.85 30.39 11.99
C VAL A 343 -16.93 29.16 11.92
N SER A 344 -15.64 29.39 11.69
CA SER A 344 -14.65 28.32 11.58
C SER A 344 -13.87 28.13 12.89
N SER A 345 -13.55 26.89 13.25
CA SER A 345 -12.59 26.61 14.30
C SER A 345 -11.21 27.19 13.95
N THR A 346 -10.50 27.75 14.93
CA THR A 346 -9.12 28.25 14.76
C THR A 346 -8.11 27.11 14.62
N VAL A 347 -8.51 25.87 14.87
CA VAL A 347 -7.69 24.66 14.80
C VAL A 347 -7.91 23.94 13.46
N SER A 348 -7.87 24.67 12.35
CA SER A 348 -7.82 24.02 11.04
C SER A 348 -6.37 23.69 10.71
N LEU A 349 -6.05 22.40 10.62
CA LEU A 349 -4.73 21.94 10.15
C LEU A 349 -4.49 22.24 8.65
N THR A 350 -5.44 22.90 7.98
CA THR A 350 -5.31 23.30 6.57
C THR A 350 -6.02 24.62 6.27
N GLN A 351 -5.30 25.49 5.53
CA GLN A 351 -5.71 26.76 4.90
C GLN A 351 -5.55 28.07 5.70
N MET A 352 -4.30 28.46 5.99
CA MET A 352 -3.96 29.87 5.78
C MET A 352 -3.96 30.12 4.27
N LYS A 353 -5.02 30.71 3.73
CA LYS A 353 -4.97 31.36 2.41
C LYS A 353 -3.79 32.33 2.43
N LYS A 354 -2.79 32.11 1.58
CA LYS A 354 -1.77 33.13 1.30
C LYS A 354 -2.50 34.37 0.80
N SER A 355 -2.63 35.40 1.63
CA SER A 355 -2.96 36.74 1.16
C SER A 355 -1.79 37.19 0.29
N GLY A 356 -2.06 37.47 -0.98
CA GLY A 356 -1.05 38.00 -1.89
C GLY A 356 -0.46 39.31 -1.34
N ARG A 357 0.87 39.34 -1.29
CA ARG A 357 1.67 40.54 -1.51
C ARG A 357 2.79 40.18 -2.47
#